data_AF-A0A0Q5LIG2-F1
#
_entry.id   AF-A0A0Q5LIG2-F1
#
_cell.length_a   1.000
_cell.length_b   1.000
_cell.length_c   1.000
_cell.angle_alpha   90.00
_cell.angle_beta   90.00
_cell.angle_gamma   90.00
#
_symmetry.space_group_name_H-M   'P 1'
#
loop_
_entity.id
_entity.type
_entity.pdbx_description
1 polymer ?
#
loop_
_entity_poly.entity_id
_entity_poly.type
_entity_poly.pdbx_seq_one_letter_code
_entity_poly.pdbx_strand_id
1 'polypeptide(L)'
;MQVAIDTSEFSYLPAQAQAMGVPVPSVRRVTLPLPDGRHVSALQYGEETPRVTLLHGAGLNAHTWDTTVLALQQPVLAIDLAGHGDSSWRSDVDYTPRTLAIDVAAALDAWTDGAQLVVGQSLGGLTGAALAAARPDLVSELIVVDITPGIDTSAGPAALREFYAGPTDFETRDELVDRAISFGFGGARSDTERGVFLNTRVRDDGRVEWKHHFAHLAAQTLAAHGPGDDSAPSLLHTTGWQDLSKTTAPVTLVRAIDGFVSEADAKEFGERLPHARVTAVHATHNVQETAPAELASLISSSLASRGM
;
A
#
# COMPACT_ATOMS: atom_id res chain seq x y z
N MET A 1 -17.18 35.23 -0.83
CA MET A 1 -15.78 34.86 -0.55
C MET A 1 -15.62 33.44 -1.07
N GLN A 2 -15.06 33.26 -2.27
CA GLN A 2 -14.76 31.92 -2.78
C GLN A 2 -13.69 31.33 -1.86
N VAL A 3 -14.05 30.32 -1.08
CA VAL A 3 -13.07 29.45 -0.44
C VAL A 3 -12.34 28.80 -1.60
N ALA A 4 -11.08 29.17 -1.84
CA ALA A 4 -10.24 28.43 -2.76
C ALA A 4 -10.20 27.00 -2.23
N ILE A 5 -10.82 26.06 -2.96
CA ILE A 5 -10.69 24.64 -2.65
C ILE A 5 -9.21 24.36 -2.85
N ASP A 6 -8.49 24.09 -1.77
CA ASP A 6 -7.09 23.69 -1.84
C ASP A 6 -7.03 22.38 -2.64
N THR A 7 -6.51 22.46 -3.87
CA THR A 7 -6.34 21.31 -4.76
C THR A 7 -4.96 20.69 -4.63
N SER A 8 -4.20 21.01 -3.58
CA SER A 8 -2.91 20.38 -3.31
C SER A 8 -3.09 18.93 -2.87
N GLU A 9 -2.05 18.13 -3.06
CA GLU A 9 -1.98 16.71 -2.70
C GLU A 9 -2.43 16.41 -1.25
N PHE A 10 -2.12 17.32 -0.31
CA PHE A 10 -2.37 17.14 1.12
C PHE A 10 -3.65 17.83 1.63
N SER A 11 -4.48 18.38 0.74
CA SER A 11 -5.64 19.19 1.13
C SER A 11 -6.69 18.43 1.94
N TYR A 12 -6.74 17.10 1.82
CA TYR A 12 -7.65 16.25 2.59
C TYR A 12 -7.16 15.94 4.01
N LEU A 13 -5.87 16.15 4.31
CA LEU A 13 -5.29 15.75 5.60
C LEU A 13 -5.82 16.59 6.78
N PRO A 14 -5.98 17.93 6.69
CA PRO A 14 -6.53 18.73 7.79
C PRO A 14 -7.94 18.34 8.22
N ALA A 15 -8.83 18.07 7.27
CA ALA A 15 -10.21 17.68 7.58
C ALA A 15 -10.27 16.31 8.30
N GLN A 16 -9.44 15.35 7.87
CA GLN A 16 -9.35 14.05 8.55
C GLN A 16 -8.77 14.19 9.96
N ALA A 17 -7.70 14.97 10.13
CA ALA A 17 -7.11 15.21 11.45
C ALA A 17 -8.12 15.87 12.40
N GLN A 18 -8.89 16.84 11.91
CA GLN A 18 -9.97 17.48 12.67
C GLN A 18 -11.05 16.47 13.08
N ALA A 19 -11.50 15.61 12.16
CA ALA A 19 -12.51 14.59 12.46
C ALA A 19 -12.02 13.59 13.53
N MET A 20 -10.72 13.31 13.56
CA MET A 20 -10.09 12.43 14.55
C MET A 20 -9.71 13.14 15.86
N GLY A 21 -9.76 14.48 15.90
CA GLY A 21 -9.35 15.26 17.07
C GLY A 21 -7.83 15.24 17.33
N VAL A 22 -7.02 15.09 16.29
CA VAL A 22 -5.54 14.99 16.36
C VAL A 22 -4.88 16.14 15.58
N PRO A 23 -3.63 16.52 15.87
CA PRO A 23 -2.94 17.51 15.07
C PRO A 23 -2.55 16.94 13.68
N VAL A 24 -2.42 17.85 12.72
CA VAL A 24 -1.89 17.53 11.38
C VAL A 24 -0.37 17.42 11.51
N PRO A 25 0.25 16.27 11.25
CA PRO A 25 1.70 16.17 11.21
C PRO A 25 2.24 16.96 10.01
N SER A 26 3.51 17.39 10.07
CA SER A 26 4.16 17.83 8.85
C SER A 26 4.26 16.67 7.87
N VAL A 27 4.10 16.97 6.58
CA VAL A 27 4.20 15.97 5.52
C VAL A 27 4.82 16.61 4.30
N ARG A 28 5.70 15.86 3.64
CA ARG A 28 6.26 16.24 2.34
C ARG A 28 6.43 15.00 1.47
N ARG A 29 6.31 15.19 0.17
CA ARG A 29 6.72 14.20 -0.82
C ARG A 29 8.23 14.27 -1.04
N VAL A 30 8.88 13.12 -1.04
CA VAL A 30 10.30 12.96 -1.36
C VAL A 30 10.45 12.04 -2.56
N THR A 31 11.46 12.29 -3.39
CA THR A 31 11.70 11.53 -4.63
C THR A 31 13.18 11.18 -4.74
N LEU A 32 13.45 9.90 -4.97
CA LEU A 32 14.79 9.34 -5.11
C LEU A 32 14.98 8.88 -6.56
N PRO A 33 15.87 9.52 -7.34
CA PRO A 33 16.25 8.99 -8.65
C PRO A 33 17.03 7.68 -8.48
N LEU A 34 16.71 6.70 -9.33
CA LEU A 34 17.38 5.40 -9.40
C LEU A 34 18.40 5.37 -10.57
N PRO A 35 19.43 4.51 -10.50
CA PRO A 35 20.46 4.45 -11.54
C PRO A 35 19.96 4.09 -12.96
N ASP A 36 18.80 3.45 -13.05
CA ASP A 36 18.18 3.05 -14.33
C ASP A 36 17.25 4.12 -14.92
N GLY A 37 17.25 5.33 -14.36
CA GLY A 37 16.44 6.47 -14.81
C GLY A 37 15.01 6.48 -14.28
N ARG A 38 14.59 5.45 -13.53
CA ARG A 38 13.35 5.47 -12.75
C ARG A 38 13.53 6.32 -11.49
N HIS A 39 12.46 6.47 -10.74
CA HIS A 39 12.49 7.07 -9.40
C HIS A 39 11.51 6.37 -8.46
N VAL A 40 11.85 6.42 -7.16
CA VAL A 40 10.95 6.05 -6.06
C VAL A 40 10.43 7.32 -5.41
N SER A 41 9.15 7.37 -5.12
CA SER A 41 8.50 8.42 -4.37
C SER A 41 8.02 7.91 -3.01
N ALA A 42 8.02 8.78 -2.01
CA ALA A 42 7.42 8.51 -0.71
C ALA A 42 6.84 9.77 -0.08
N LEU A 43 5.94 9.56 0.88
CA LEU A 43 5.50 10.59 1.81
C LEU A 43 6.30 10.44 3.11
N GLN A 44 7.00 11.51 3.49
CA GLN A 44 7.67 11.62 4.77
C GLN A 44 6.81 12.43 5.72
N TYR A 45 6.35 11.79 6.79
CA TYR A 45 5.56 12.40 7.85
C TYR A 45 6.44 12.69 9.07
N GLY A 46 6.25 13.86 9.66
CA GLY A 46 7.05 14.37 10.77
C GLY A 46 8.39 14.99 10.34
N GLU A 47 8.98 15.76 11.25
CA GLU A 47 10.28 16.43 11.02
C GLU A 47 11.48 15.55 11.39
N GLU A 48 11.28 14.54 12.23
CA GLU A 48 12.32 13.62 12.66
C GLU A 48 12.58 12.51 11.63
N THR A 49 13.71 11.83 11.75
CA THR A 49 14.02 10.65 10.91
C THR A 49 12.95 9.57 11.11
N PRO A 50 12.35 9.03 10.03
CA PRO A 50 11.37 7.95 10.14
C PRO A 50 11.92 6.70 10.84
N ARG A 51 11.06 6.05 11.62
CA ARG A 51 11.34 4.75 12.26
C ARG A 51 10.38 3.65 11.83
N VAL A 52 9.32 4.05 11.13
CA VAL A 52 8.29 3.18 10.59
C VAL A 52 8.23 3.42 9.09
N THR A 53 8.29 2.33 8.33
CA THR A 53 8.09 2.36 6.88
C THR A 53 6.81 1.63 6.52
N LEU A 54 5.96 2.27 5.73
CA LEU A 54 4.66 1.73 5.31
C LEU A 54 4.66 1.40 3.83
N LEU A 55 4.26 0.17 3.49
CA LEU A 55 4.23 -0.37 2.12
C LEU A 55 2.79 -0.78 1.76
N HIS A 56 2.18 -0.11 0.79
CA HIS A 56 0.80 -0.36 0.38
C HIS A 56 0.63 -1.63 -0.49
N GLY A 57 -0.62 -2.07 -0.68
CA GLY A 57 -0.98 -3.17 -1.58
C GLY A 57 -1.10 -2.77 -3.05
N ALA A 58 -1.38 -3.75 -3.92
CA ALA A 58 -1.54 -3.50 -5.35
C ALA A 58 -2.74 -2.57 -5.63
N GLY A 59 -2.59 -1.65 -6.59
CA GLY A 59 -3.62 -0.68 -6.96
C GLY A 59 -3.81 0.48 -5.98
N LEU A 60 -3.02 0.53 -4.91
CA LEU A 60 -3.03 1.61 -3.91
C LEU A 60 -1.81 2.54 -4.09
N ASN A 61 -1.61 3.47 -3.16
CA ASN A 61 -0.46 4.37 -3.07
C ASN A 61 -0.23 4.79 -1.61
N ALA A 62 0.80 5.58 -1.35
CA ALA A 62 1.21 6.03 -0.01
C ALA A 62 0.07 6.68 0.80
N HIS A 63 -0.92 7.33 0.17
CA HIS A 63 -2.02 7.99 0.88
C HIS A 63 -3.05 7.05 1.51
N THR A 64 -3.03 5.75 1.18
CA THR A 64 -3.85 4.76 1.91
C THR A 64 -3.51 4.75 3.41
N TRP A 65 -2.30 5.22 3.76
CA TRP A 65 -1.81 5.27 5.13
C TRP A 65 -2.15 6.56 5.89
N ASP A 66 -2.71 7.60 5.26
CA ASP A 66 -2.95 8.91 5.89
C ASP A 66 -3.65 8.78 7.26
N THR A 67 -4.78 8.05 7.31
CA THR A 67 -5.58 7.87 8.53
C THR A 67 -4.83 7.07 9.59
N THR A 68 -4.05 6.07 9.18
CA THR A 68 -3.20 5.30 10.11
C THR A 68 -2.09 6.18 10.68
N VAL A 69 -1.45 7.02 9.87
CA VAL A 69 -0.42 7.97 10.32
C VAL A 69 -1.00 9.02 11.27
N LEU A 70 -2.19 9.55 10.96
CA LEU A 70 -2.91 10.46 11.85
C LEU A 70 -3.25 9.81 13.20
N ALA A 71 -3.56 8.52 13.24
CA ALA A 71 -3.77 7.79 14.49
C ALA A 71 -2.45 7.51 15.23
N LEU A 72 -1.38 7.24 14.49
CA LEU A 72 -0.07 6.85 15.03
C LEU A 72 0.72 8.02 15.62
N GLN A 73 0.67 9.20 14.99
CA GLN A 73 1.40 10.40 15.43
C GLN A 73 2.91 10.14 15.66
N GLN A 74 3.55 9.45 14.71
CA GLN A 74 4.99 9.15 14.71
C GLN A 74 5.65 9.58 13.38
N PRO A 75 6.98 9.78 13.35
CA PRO A 75 7.74 9.94 12.12
C PRO A 75 7.68 8.67 11.26
N VAL A 76 7.17 8.80 10.03
CA VAL A 76 6.83 7.68 9.14
C VAL A 76 7.28 7.98 7.72
N LEU A 77 7.73 6.93 7.02
CA LEU A 77 7.96 6.93 5.58
C LEU A 77 6.95 6.02 4.89
N ALA A 78 5.99 6.57 4.14
CA ALA A 78 5.05 5.79 3.34
C ALA A 78 5.51 5.78 1.89
N ILE A 79 5.94 4.63 1.39
CA ILE A 79 6.57 4.51 0.06
C ILE A 79 5.50 4.18 -0.98
N ASP A 80 5.51 4.89 -2.11
CA ASP A 80 4.86 4.46 -3.32
C ASP A 80 5.70 3.34 -3.96
N LEU A 81 5.19 2.11 -3.98
CA LEU A 81 5.89 0.99 -4.64
C LEU A 81 6.00 1.28 -6.15
N ALA A 82 7.04 0.75 -6.80
CA ALA A 82 7.18 0.90 -8.25
C ALA A 82 5.90 0.46 -8.97
N GLY A 83 5.50 1.21 -10.01
CA GLY A 83 4.22 1.01 -10.68
C GLY A 83 3.00 1.61 -9.98
N HIS A 84 3.18 2.35 -8.89
CA HIS A 84 2.09 2.97 -8.14
C HIS A 84 2.41 4.41 -7.73
N GLY A 85 1.35 5.14 -7.36
CA GLY A 85 1.45 6.51 -6.87
C GLY A 85 2.29 7.41 -7.78
N ASP A 86 3.25 8.10 -7.18
CA ASP A 86 4.18 8.95 -7.95
C ASP A 86 5.55 8.28 -8.14
N SER A 87 5.69 6.98 -7.87
CA SER A 87 6.86 6.19 -8.27
C SER A 87 6.80 5.82 -9.74
N SER A 88 7.96 5.68 -10.36
CA SER A 88 8.06 5.27 -11.76
C SER A 88 7.38 3.92 -12.01
N TRP A 89 6.74 3.82 -13.18
CA TRP A 89 6.35 2.51 -13.72
C TRP A 89 7.57 1.79 -14.27
N ARG A 90 7.47 0.47 -14.39
CA ARG A 90 8.54 -0.37 -14.92
C ARG A 90 8.18 -0.81 -16.33
N SER A 91 9.11 -0.64 -17.26
CA SER A 91 8.93 -1.05 -18.65
C SER A 91 8.95 -2.57 -18.83
N ASP A 92 9.60 -3.30 -17.93
CA ASP A 92 9.63 -4.76 -17.92
C ASP A 92 8.40 -5.39 -17.25
N VAL A 93 7.54 -4.57 -16.64
CA VAL A 93 6.31 -5.00 -15.95
C VAL A 93 6.57 -5.98 -14.80
N ASP A 94 7.82 -6.07 -14.31
CA ASP A 94 8.17 -6.93 -13.18
C ASP A 94 7.86 -6.22 -11.86
N TYR A 95 6.68 -6.52 -11.33
CA TYR A 95 6.21 -6.05 -10.03
C TYR A 95 6.24 -7.14 -8.96
N THR A 96 7.14 -8.12 -9.08
CA THR A 96 7.28 -9.17 -8.06
C THR A 96 7.78 -8.56 -6.73
N PRO A 97 7.40 -9.14 -5.57
CA PRO A 97 7.82 -8.64 -4.26
C PRO A 97 9.34 -8.48 -4.10
N ARG A 98 10.14 -9.39 -4.67
CA ARG A 98 11.61 -9.32 -4.64
C ARG A 98 12.13 -8.14 -5.45
N THR A 99 11.56 -7.88 -6.63
CA THR A 99 11.94 -6.74 -7.48
C THR A 99 11.56 -5.42 -6.82
N LEU A 100 10.37 -5.33 -6.24
CA LEU A 100 9.93 -4.15 -5.48
C LEU A 100 10.81 -3.89 -4.25
N ALA A 101 11.26 -4.94 -3.56
CA ALA A 101 12.10 -4.82 -2.38
C ALA A 101 13.47 -4.16 -2.67
N ILE A 102 13.99 -4.26 -3.90
CA ILE A 102 15.24 -3.60 -4.31
C ILE A 102 15.07 -2.08 -4.27
N ASP A 103 13.97 -1.58 -4.85
CA ASP A 103 13.66 -0.14 -4.87
C ASP A 103 13.37 0.38 -3.45
N VAL A 104 12.66 -0.41 -2.63
CA VAL A 104 12.42 -0.08 -1.21
C VAL A 104 13.73 -0.02 -0.42
N ALA A 105 14.65 -0.97 -0.61
CA ALA A 105 15.95 -0.97 0.06
C ALA A 105 16.74 0.32 -0.25
N ALA A 106 16.77 0.73 -1.53
CA ALA A 106 17.41 1.97 -1.95
C ALA A 106 16.78 3.21 -1.29
N ALA A 107 15.45 3.24 -1.16
CA ALA A 107 14.75 4.31 -0.45
C ALA A 107 15.10 4.36 1.04
N LEU A 108 15.18 3.21 1.71
CA LEU A 108 15.57 3.15 3.12
C LEU A 108 17.02 3.57 3.34
N ASP A 109 17.95 3.12 2.49
CA ASP A 109 19.36 3.54 2.53
C ASP A 109 19.50 5.07 2.35
N ALA A 110 18.58 5.71 1.60
CA ALA A 110 18.64 7.14 1.31
C ALA A 110 17.94 8.04 2.35
N TRP A 111 16.85 7.57 2.96
CA TRP A 111 15.93 8.40 3.74
C TRP A 111 15.82 8.01 5.22
N THR A 112 16.55 7.00 5.67
CA THR A 112 16.52 6.53 7.06
C THR A 112 17.93 6.30 7.61
N ASP A 113 18.08 6.44 8.93
CA ASP A 113 19.39 6.33 9.60
C ASP A 113 19.60 4.96 10.29
N GLY A 114 18.66 4.02 10.12
CA GLY A 114 18.72 2.72 10.78
C GLY A 114 17.54 1.82 10.46
N ALA A 115 17.59 0.59 11.00
CA ALA A 115 16.61 -0.46 10.75
C ALA A 115 15.18 -0.02 11.10
N GLN A 116 14.26 -0.20 10.16
CA GLN A 116 12.89 0.28 10.24
C GLN A 116 11.94 -0.80 10.75
N LEU A 117 10.90 -0.39 11.48
CA LEU A 117 9.69 -1.19 11.62
C LEU A 117 8.94 -1.11 10.28
N VAL A 118 8.94 -2.19 9.52
CA VAL A 118 8.28 -2.25 8.21
C VAL A 118 6.88 -2.81 8.38
N VAL A 119 5.87 -2.06 7.94
CA VAL A 119 4.47 -2.47 7.92
C VAL A 119 4.03 -2.55 6.47
N GLY A 120 3.66 -3.74 6.01
CA GLY A 120 3.30 -3.97 4.63
C GLY A 120 1.92 -4.61 4.50
N GLN A 121 1.05 -3.99 3.71
CA GLN A 121 -0.26 -4.55 3.39
C GLN A 121 -0.23 -5.27 2.04
N SER A 122 -0.78 -6.48 1.98
CA SER A 122 -0.90 -7.24 0.73
C SER A 122 0.43 -7.35 -0.05
N LEU A 123 0.51 -6.82 -1.27
CA LEU A 123 1.76 -6.73 -2.04
C LEU A 123 2.92 -6.13 -1.22
N GLY A 124 2.66 -5.08 -0.44
CA GLY A 124 3.63 -4.47 0.46
C GLY A 124 4.08 -5.40 1.58
N GLY A 125 3.22 -6.30 2.06
CA GLY A 125 3.56 -7.30 3.07
C GLY A 125 4.54 -8.34 2.55
N LEU A 126 4.31 -8.86 1.35
CA LEU A 126 5.25 -9.77 0.69
C LEU A 126 6.55 -9.06 0.28
N THR A 127 6.46 -7.79 -0.12
CA THR A 127 7.64 -6.96 -0.43
C THR A 127 8.48 -6.73 0.83
N GLY A 128 7.85 -6.46 1.97
CA GLY A 128 8.51 -6.35 3.27
C GLY A 128 9.19 -7.66 3.69
N ALA A 129 8.57 -8.82 3.41
CA ALA A 129 9.20 -10.12 3.63
C ALA A 129 10.45 -10.32 2.75
N ALA A 130 10.36 -9.99 1.46
CA ALA A 130 11.50 -10.08 0.55
C ALA A 130 12.64 -9.12 0.95
N LEU A 131 12.29 -7.90 1.39
CA LEU A 131 13.24 -6.92 1.93
C LEU A 131 13.93 -7.47 3.18
N ALA A 132 13.17 -7.96 4.15
CA ALA A 132 13.72 -8.48 5.41
C ALA A 132 14.62 -9.70 5.21
N ALA A 133 14.34 -10.52 4.19
CA ALA A 133 15.17 -11.66 3.80
C ALA A 133 16.48 -11.23 3.11
N ALA A 134 16.44 -10.18 2.28
CA ALA A 134 17.58 -9.74 1.47
C ALA A 134 18.49 -8.71 2.17
N ARG A 135 17.90 -7.85 3.00
CA ARG A 135 18.53 -6.75 3.75
C ARG A 135 18.04 -6.76 5.20
N PRO A 136 18.39 -7.79 5.99
CA PRO A 136 17.99 -7.87 7.40
C PRO A 136 18.54 -6.71 8.24
N ASP A 137 19.58 -6.03 7.78
CA ASP A 137 20.12 -4.80 8.37
C ASP A 137 19.16 -3.60 8.31
N LEU A 138 18.21 -3.61 7.37
CA LEU A 138 17.24 -2.52 7.19
C LEU A 138 15.91 -2.75 7.91
N VAL A 139 15.66 -3.94 8.47
CA VAL A 139 14.34 -4.30 9.03
C VAL A 139 14.49 -4.72 10.48
N SER A 140 13.98 -3.90 11.40
CA SER A 140 13.98 -4.21 12.83
C SER A 140 12.81 -5.13 13.23
N GLU A 141 11.69 -5.02 12.52
CA GLU A 141 10.48 -5.82 12.65
C GLU A 141 9.66 -5.76 11.36
N LEU A 142 8.93 -6.83 11.05
CA LEU A 142 7.99 -6.88 9.94
C LEU A 142 6.58 -7.12 10.45
N ILE A 143 5.66 -6.20 10.16
CA ILE A 143 4.22 -6.40 10.32
C ILE A 143 3.62 -6.63 8.93
N VAL A 144 3.09 -7.83 8.71
CA VAL A 144 2.39 -8.23 7.49
C VAL A 144 0.89 -8.06 7.71
N VAL A 145 0.25 -7.22 6.91
CA VAL A 145 -1.17 -6.90 7.02
C VAL A 145 -1.95 -7.63 5.92
N ASP A 146 -2.77 -8.56 6.37
CA ASP A 146 -3.78 -9.30 5.63
C ASP A 146 -3.31 -9.97 4.33
N ILE A 147 -2.17 -10.65 4.38
CA ILE A 147 -1.68 -11.50 3.28
C ILE A 147 -0.79 -12.64 3.80
N THR A 148 -0.79 -13.76 3.10
CA THR A 148 0.22 -14.83 3.24
C THR A 148 0.63 -15.35 1.86
N PRO A 149 1.84 -15.93 1.70
CA PRO A 149 2.25 -16.48 0.42
C PRO A 149 1.35 -17.64 -0.04
N GLY A 150 0.90 -17.60 -1.29
CA GLY A 150 0.06 -18.65 -1.87
C GLY A 150 -1.45 -18.38 -1.80
N ILE A 151 -1.89 -17.29 -1.16
CA ILE A 151 -3.26 -16.81 -1.33
C ILE A 151 -3.46 -16.36 -2.77
N ASP A 152 -4.52 -16.86 -3.39
CA ASP A 152 -4.96 -16.41 -4.69
C ASP A 152 -5.80 -15.13 -4.55
N THR A 153 -5.21 -13.99 -4.89
CA THR A 153 -5.89 -12.70 -4.91
C THR A 153 -6.54 -12.39 -6.25
N SER A 154 -6.39 -13.26 -7.27
CA SER A 154 -7.03 -13.09 -8.58
C SER A 154 -8.55 -13.33 -8.50
N ALA A 155 -8.99 -14.06 -7.47
CA ALA A 155 -10.39 -14.25 -7.08
C ALA A 155 -11.00 -13.02 -6.38
N GLY A 156 -10.43 -11.82 -6.55
CA GLY A 156 -11.03 -10.56 -6.10
C GLY A 156 -12.47 -10.40 -6.64
N PRO A 157 -13.32 -9.59 -5.97
CA PRO A 157 -14.72 -9.45 -6.36
C PRO A 157 -14.86 -9.15 -7.87
N ALA A 158 -15.78 -9.83 -8.55
CA ALA A 158 -15.99 -9.64 -10.00
C ALA A 158 -16.17 -8.16 -10.39
N ALA A 159 -16.80 -7.38 -9.49
CA ALA A 159 -16.95 -5.93 -9.61
C ALA A 159 -15.61 -5.18 -9.75
N LEU A 160 -14.53 -5.60 -9.07
CA LEU A 160 -13.22 -4.96 -9.16
C LEU A 160 -12.56 -5.22 -10.51
N ARG A 161 -12.68 -6.46 -11.02
CA ARG A 161 -12.20 -6.81 -12.37
C ARG A 161 -12.95 -6.03 -13.43
N GLU A 162 -14.28 -5.96 -13.32
CA GLU A 162 -15.13 -5.22 -14.28
C GLU A 162 -14.91 -3.70 -14.21
N PHE A 163 -14.64 -3.15 -13.03
CA PHE A 163 -14.32 -1.74 -12.88
C PHE A 163 -13.06 -1.36 -13.65
N TYR A 164 -11.99 -2.16 -13.54
CA TYR A 164 -10.73 -1.95 -14.27
C TYR A 164 -10.73 -2.44 -15.72
N ALA A 165 -11.73 -3.21 -16.13
CA ALA A 165 -11.95 -3.59 -17.53
C ALA A 165 -12.39 -2.43 -18.43
N GLY A 166 -12.75 -1.30 -17.82
CA GLY A 166 -13.22 -0.09 -18.51
C GLY A 166 -12.10 0.77 -19.08
N PRO A 167 -12.41 2.03 -19.45
CA PRO A 167 -11.41 2.98 -19.93
C PRO A 167 -10.28 3.17 -18.90
N THR A 168 -9.04 3.26 -19.39
CA THR A 168 -7.84 3.48 -18.56
C THR A 168 -7.57 4.95 -18.28
N ASP A 169 -8.24 5.84 -19.01
CA ASP A 169 -8.22 7.29 -18.80
C ASP A 169 -9.63 7.91 -18.98
N PHE A 170 -9.85 9.07 -18.37
CA PHE A 170 -11.17 9.69 -18.19
C PHE A 170 -11.11 11.18 -18.50
N GLU A 171 -12.24 11.81 -18.80
CA GLU A 171 -12.27 13.24 -19.09
C GLU A 171 -12.17 14.07 -17.79
N THR A 172 -12.80 13.60 -16.72
CA THR A 172 -12.77 14.28 -15.41
C THR A 172 -12.70 13.27 -14.26
N ARG A 173 -12.26 13.74 -13.09
CA ARG A 173 -12.31 12.92 -11.85
C ARG A 173 -13.75 12.65 -11.41
N ASP A 174 -14.69 13.55 -11.68
CA ASP A 174 -16.10 13.35 -11.35
C ASP A 174 -16.68 12.13 -12.09
N GLU A 175 -16.27 11.90 -13.34
CA GLU A 175 -16.63 10.70 -14.10
C GLU A 175 -16.17 9.41 -13.39
N LEU A 176 -14.93 9.40 -12.88
CA LEU A 176 -14.41 8.28 -12.08
C LEU A 176 -15.16 8.11 -10.76
N VAL A 177 -15.50 9.20 -10.08
CA VAL A 177 -16.26 9.16 -8.81
C VAL A 177 -17.62 8.54 -9.04
N ASP A 178 -18.35 9.01 -10.05
CA ASP A 178 -19.68 8.50 -10.38
C ASP A 178 -19.60 7.02 -10.82
N ARG A 179 -18.55 6.65 -11.57
CA ARG A 179 -18.28 5.23 -11.90
C ARG A 179 -18.01 4.40 -10.65
N ALA A 180 -17.12 4.83 -9.76
CA ALA A 180 -16.79 4.09 -8.54
C ALA A 180 -18.05 3.85 -7.68
N ILE A 181 -18.89 4.88 -7.50
CA ILE A 181 -20.16 4.78 -6.79
C ILE A 181 -21.11 3.78 -7.47
N SER A 182 -21.20 3.77 -8.80
CA SER A 182 -22.05 2.83 -9.54
C SER A 182 -21.67 1.36 -9.36
N PHE A 183 -20.38 1.10 -9.07
CA PHE A 183 -19.86 -0.23 -8.75
C PHE A 183 -19.94 -0.56 -7.24
N GLY A 184 -20.50 0.34 -6.44
CA GLY A 184 -20.60 0.20 -4.98
C GLY A 184 -19.28 0.38 -4.25
N PHE A 185 -18.28 1.01 -4.88
CA PHE A 185 -17.04 1.38 -4.22
C PHE A 185 -17.17 2.70 -3.48
N GLY A 186 -16.42 2.81 -2.38
CA GLY A 186 -16.44 3.98 -1.51
C GLY A 186 -17.61 3.97 -0.52
N GLY A 187 -17.70 5.07 0.24
CA GLY A 187 -18.75 5.31 1.22
C GLY A 187 -19.59 6.51 0.81
N ALA A 188 -19.46 7.61 1.55
CA ALA A 188 -20.03 8.88 1.10
C ALA A 188 -19.31 9.35 -0.18
N ARG A 189 -19.98 10.21 -0.97
CA ARG A 189 -19.38 10.77 -2.19
C ARG A 189 -18.04 11.46 -1.91
N SER A 190 -17.93 12.18 -0.80
CA SER A 190 -16.69 12.84 -0.36
C SER A 190 -15.52 11.87 -0.14
N ASP A 191 -15.79 10.66 0.37
CA ASP A 191 -14.76 9.65 0.60
C ASP A 191 -14.27 9.10 -0.74
N THR A 192 -15.20 8.94 -1.68
CA THR A 192 -14.91 8.49 -3.05
C THR A 192 -14.15 9.56 -3.82
N GLU A 193 -14.52 10.84 -3.69
CA GLU A 193 -13.81 11.98 -4.29
C GLU A 193 -12.36 12.03 -3.83
N ARG A 194 -12.11 11.87 -2.52
CA ARG A 194 -10.74 11.76 -1.96
C ARG A 194 -10.00 10.56 -2.57
N GLY A 195 -10.62 9.38 -2.58
CA GLY A 195 -10.02 8.16 -3.11
C GLY A 195 -9.63 8.30 -4.59
N VAL A 196 -10.53 8.82 -5.41
CA VAL A 196 -10.27 9.07 -6.84
C VAL A 196 -9.19 10.14 -7.02
N PHE A 197 -9.26 11.24 -6.28
CA PHE A 197 -8.27 12.31 -6.39
C PHE A 197 -6.85 11.80 -6.13
N LEU A 198 -6.66 10.99 -5.08
CA LEU A 198 -5.35 10.51 -4.66
C LEU A 198 -4.82 9.36 -5.52
N ASN A 199 -5.71 8.56 -6.13
CA ASN A 199 -5.33 7.45 -7.01
C ASN A 199 -5.21 7.85 -8.49
N THR A 200 -5.50 9.10 -8.85
CA THR A 200 -5.42 9.58 -10.24
C THR A 200 -4.52 10.81 -10.39
N ARG A 201 -4.00 11.01 -11.61
CA ARG A 201 -3.32 12.24 -12.02
C ARG A 201 -3.92 12.78 -13.32
N VAL A 202 -3.78 14.08 -13.52
CA VAL A 202 -4.15 14.74 -14.77
C VAL A 202 -2.89 14.82 -15.63
N ARG A 203 -2.96 14.28 -16.84
CA ARG A 203 -1.87 14.32 -17.84
C ARG A 203 -1.78 15.69 -18.50
N ASP A 204 -0.70 15.92 -19.23
CA ASP A 204 -0.48 17.14 -20.02
C ASP A 204 -1.56 17.38 -21.09
N ASP A 205 -2.20 16.32 -21.58
CA ASP A 205 -3.33 16.40 -22.53
C ASP A 205 -4.69 16.66 -21.85
N GLY A 206 -4.70 16.84 -20.53
CA GLY A 206 -5.90 17.09 -19.72
C GLY A 206 -6.68 15.85 -19.32
N ARG A 207 -6.29 14.65 -19.78
CA ARG A 207 -6.96 13.40 -19.42
C ARG A 207 -6.57 12.96 -18.00
N VAL A 208 -7.52 12.34 -17.30
CA VAL A 208 -7.31 11.77 -15.98
C VAL A 208 -6.91 10.31 -16.10
N GLU A 209 -5.78 9.92 -15.54
CA GLU A 209 -5.32 8.53 -15.54
C GLU A 209 -5.05 8.00 -14.14
N TRP A 210 -5.14 6.68 -13.98
CA TRP A 210 -4.72 6.00 -12.75
C TRP A 210 -3.22 6.19 -12.52
N LYS A 211 -2.85 6.45 -11.26
CA LYS A 211 -1.45 6.53 -10.84
C LYS A 211 -0.75 5.16 -10.82
N HIS A 212 -1.52 4.06 -10.83
CA HIS A 212 -0.97 2.71 -10.85
C HIS A 212 -1.00 2.09 -12.26
N HIS A 213 0.07 1.36 -12.60
CA HIS A 213 0.22 0.70 -13.89
C HIS A 213 -0.79 -0.46 -14.06
N PHE A 214 -1.26 -1.04 -12.95
CA PHE A 214 -2.11 -2.23 -12.93
C PHE A 214 -3.44 -2.05 -13.67
N ALA A 215 -4.05 -0.85 -13.67
CA ALA A 215 -5.26 -0.60 -14.46
C ALA A 215 -4.99 -0.72 -15.96
N HIS A 216 -3.82 -0.26 -16.41
CA HIS A 216 -3.41 -0.34 -17.82
C HIS A 216 -3.11 -1.79 -18.22
N LEU A 217 -2.44 -2.54 -17.35
CA LEU A 217 -2.16 -3.96 -17.58
C LEU A 217 -3.44 -4.80 -17.63
N ALA A 218 -4.38 -4.57 -16.69
CA ALA A 218 -5.66 -5.27 -16.67
C ALA A 218 -6.45 -5.02 -17.96
N ALA A 219 -6.54 -3.77 -18.41
CA ALA A 219 -7.20 -3.41 -19.66
C ALA A 219 -6.53 -4.05 -20.89
N GLN A 220 -5.19 -4.07 -20.94
CA GLN A 220 -4.44 -4.71 -22.03
C GLN A 220 -4.65 -6.22 -22.08
N THR A 221 -4.59 -6.91 -20.94
CA THR A 221 -4.81 -8.37 -20.85
C THR A 221 -6.22 -8.73 -21.32
N LEU A 222 -7.24 -7.99 -20.88
CA LEU A 222 -8.63 -8.21 -21.28
C LEU A 222 -8.86 -7.94 -22.78
N ALA A 223 -8.26 -6.87 -23.32
CA ALA A 223 -8.32 -6.58 -24.76
C ALA A 223 -7.65 -7.67 -25.61
N ALA A 224 -6.61 -8.32 -25.07
CA ALA A 224 -5.86 -9.37 -25.76
C ALA A 224 -6.53 -10.76 -25.69
N HIS A 225 -7.22 -11.11 -24.60
CA HIS A 225 -7.67 -12.49 -24.37
C HIS A 225 -9.17 -12.70 -24.13
N GLY A 226 -10.00 -11.65 -24.19
CA GLY A 226 -11.44 -11.76 -23.92
C GLY A 226 -11.76 -12.11 -22.45
N PRO A 227 -13.02 -12.01 -22.03
CA PRO A 227 -13.39 -12.29 -20.64
C PRO A 227 -13.30 -13.79 -20.35
N GLY A 228 -12.26 -14.22 -19.62
CA GLY A 228 -12.10 -15.60 -19.13
C GLY A 228 -10.72 -16.24 -19.26
N ASP A 229 -9.70 -15.51 -19.73
CA ASP A 229 -8.31 -15.99 -19.71
C ASP A 229 -7.61 -15.55 -18.42
N ASP A 230 -7.53 -16.48 -17.46
CA ASP A 230 -6.92 -16.28 -16.13
C ASP A 230 -5.37 -16.32 -16.16
N SER A 231 -4.74 -16.12 -17.33
CA SER A 231 -3.28 -16.20 -17.50
C SER A 231 -2.50 -14.97 -17.02
N ALA A 232 -3.12 -14.07 -16.24
CA ALA A 232 -2.38 -13.03 -15.54
C ALA A 232 -1.37 -13.71 -14.61
N PRO A 233 -0.05 -13.45 -14.74
CA PRO A 233 0.94 -14.07 -13.87
C PRO A 233 0.60 -13.71 -12.43
N SER A 234 0.26 -14.71 -11.61
CA SER A 234 0.05 -14.48 -10.18
C SER A 234 1.37 -14.04 -9.58
N LEU A 235 1.48 -12.72 -9.37
CA LEU A 235 2.65 -12.00 -8.85
C LEU A 235 3.05 -12.46 -7.44
N LEU A 236 2.25 -13.32 -6.81
CA LEU A 236 2.31 -13.73 -5.41
C LEU A 236 2.85 -15.16 -5.22
N HIS A 237 3.24 -15.89 -6.27
CA HIS A 237 3.59 -17.31 -6.14
C HIS A 237 4.95 -17.63 -5.50
N THR A 238 4.86 -18.58 -4.57
CA THR A 238 5.80 -19.57 -4.01
C THR A 238 7.11 -19.13 -3.36
N THR A 239 7.76 -18.01 -3.72
CA THR A 239 9.00 -17.64 -3.01
C THR A 239 8.75 -16.94 -1.69
N GLY A 240 7.54 -16.43 -1.44
CA GLY A 240 7.23 -15.68 -0.21
C GLY A 240 7.48 -16.48 1.07
N TRP A 241 7.20 -17.79 1.08
CA TRP A 241 7.53 -18.64 2.23
C TRP A 241 9.05 -18.82 2.42
N GLN A 242 9.83 -18.78 1.34
CA GLN A 242 11.29 -18.82 1.41
C GLN A 242 11.88 -17.49 1.92
N ASP A 243 11.23 -16.38 1.62
CA ASP A 243 11.63 -15.07 2.14
C ASP A 243 11.32 -14.97 3.62
N LEU A 244 10.07 -15.26 4.01
CA LEU A 244 9.67 -15.26 5.41
C LEU A 244 10.52 -16.20 6.29
N SER A 245 10.93 -17.36 5.79
CA SER A 245 11.78 -18.30 6.56
C SER A 245 13.23 -17.84 6.71
N LYS A 246 13.69 -16.88 5.90
CA LYS A 246 15.02 -16.26 6.00
C LYS A 246 15.02 -15.01 6.87
N THR A 247 13.86 -14.44 7.16
CA THR A 247 13.74 -13.24 8.00
C THR A 247 14.21 -13.53 9.43
N THR A 248 15.17 -12.75 9.90
CA THR A 248 15.67 -12.81 11.29
C THR A 248 14.96 -11.83 12.21
N ALA A 249 14.32 -10.80 11.65
CA ALA A 249 13.52 -9.84 12.40
C ALA A 249 12.24 -10.51 12.95
N PRO A 250 11.71 -10.08 14.10
CA PRO A 250 10.39 -10.49 14.54
C PRO A 250 9.33 -10.20 13.47
N VAL A 251 8.38 -11.13 13.31
CA VAL A 251 7.30 -11.02 12.32
C VAL A 251 5.96 -11.06 13.05
N THR A 252 5.05 -10.17 12.68
CA THR A 252 3.66 -10.19 13.13
C THR A 252 2.73 -10.23 11.91
N LEU A 253 1.82 -11.20 11.85
CA LEU A 253 0.70 -11.21 10.92
C LEU A 253 -0.51 -10.54 11.58
N VAL A 254 -1.02 -9.50 10.94
CA VAL A 254 -2.30 -8.85 11.26
C VAL A 254 -3.33 -9.33 10.25
N ARG A 255 -4.18 -10.26 10.66
CA ARG A 255 -5.29 -10.79 9.86
C ARG A 255 -6.50 -9.87 9.99
N ALA A 256 -7.13 -9.52 8.87
CA ALA A 256 -8.44 -8.90 8.87
C ALA A 256 -9.52 -9.99 8.89
N ILE A 257 -10.51 -9.88 9.78
CA ILE A 257 -11.56 -10.91 9.92
C ILE A 257 -12.38 -11.06 8.63
N ASP A 258 -12.69 -9.93 7.98
CA ASP A 258 -13.41 -9.86 6.71
C ASP A 258 -12.44 -9.57 5.53
N GLY A 259 -11.22 -10.10 5.64
CA GLY A 259 -10.13 -9.94 4.69
C GLY A 259 -9.86 -11.16 3.81
N PHE A 260 -8.66 -11.17 3.20
CA PHE A 260 -8.20 -12.26 2.33
C PHE A 260 -7.59 -13.43 3.09
N VAL A 261 -7.02 -13.19 4.27
CA VAL A 261 -6.38 -14.25 5.06
C VAL A 261 -7.45 -15.00 5.85
N SER A 262 -7.70 -16.26 5.49
CA SER A 262 -8.60 -17.12 6.26
C SER A 262 -7.96 -17.57 7.58
N GLU A 263 -8.76 -18.16 8.47
CA GLU A 263 -8.22 -18.80 9.68
C GLU A 263 -7.27 -19.95 9.36
N ALA A 264 -7.50 -20.67 8.25
CA ALA A 264 -6.63 -21.75 7.80
C ALA A 264 -5.26 -21.21 7.34
N ASP A 265 -5.26 -20.10 6.60
CA ASP A 265 -4.02 -19.44 6.15
C ASP A 265 -3.21 -18.91 7.33
N ALA A 266 -3.89 -18.29 8.32
CA ALA A 266 -3.26 -17.80 9.54
C ALA A 266 -2.67 -18.94 10.39
N LYS A 267 -3.35 -20.10 10.43
CA LYS A 267 -2.84 -21.31 11.08
C LYS A 267 -1.61 -21.85 10.38
N GLU A 268 -1.62 -21.97 9.05
CA GLU A 268 -0.45 -22.37 8.27
C GLU A 268 0.73 -21.41 8.49
N PHE A 269 0.47 -20.10 8.53
CA PHE A 269 1.48 -19.09 8.80
C PHE A 269 2.15 -19.31 10.16
N GLY A 270 1.36 -19.53 11.22
CA GLY A 270 1.90 -19.84 12.55
C GLY A 270 2.65 -21.17 12.62
N GLU A 271 2.22 -22.19 11.87
CA GLU A 271 2.92 -23.48 11.79
C GLU A 271 4.28 -23.37 11.06
N ARG A 272 4.35 -22.56 10.00
CA ARG A 272 5.58 -22.33 9.23
C ARG A 272 6.54 -21.35 9.90
N LEU A 273 6.02 -20.41 10.69
CA LEU A 273 6.79 -19.40 11.42
C LEU A 273 6.44 -19.45 12.92
N PRO A 274 6.90 -20.46 13.68
CA PRO A 274 6.53 -20.62 15.09
C PRO A 274 6.91 -19.44 16.01
N HIS A 275 7.82 -18.57 15.55
CA HIS A 275 8.24 -17.37 16.27
C HIS A 275 7.45 -16.11 15.90
N ALA A 276 6.59 -16.19 14.89
CA ALA A 276 5.76 -15.07 14.47
C ALA A 276 4.57 -14.89 15.42
N ARG A 277 4.16 -13.63 15.61
CA ARG A 277 2.90 -13.29 16.26
C ARG A 277 1.79 -13.31 15.21
N VAL A 278 0.61 -13.78 15.59
CA VAL A 278 -0.59 -13.71 14.75
C VAL A 278 -1.68 -13.03 15.56
N THR A 279 -2.26 -11.96 15.02
CA THR A 279 -3.38 -11.24 15.62
C THR A 279 -4.49 -11.05 14.60
N ALA A 280 -5.73 -11.00 15.05
CA ALA A 280 -6.90 -10.75 14.22
C ALA A 280 -7.55 -9.42 14.60
N VAL A 281 -8.00 -8.68 13.60
CA VAL A 281 -8.60 -7.35 13.70
C VAL A 281 -9.96 -7.36 12.98
N HIS A 282 -10.97 -6.72 13.57
CA HIS A 282 -12.28 -6.55 12.93
C HIS A 282 -12.20 -5.47 11.84
N ALA A 283 -11.78 -5.89 10.66
CA ALA A 283 -11.54 -5.03 9.50
C ALA A 283 -11.78 -5.79 8.20
N THR A 284 -11.85 -5.03 7.11
CA THR A 284 -11.71 -5.57 5.75
C THR A 284 -10.24 -5.67 5.36
N HIS A 285 -9.94 -6.14 4.14
CA HIS A 285 -8.57 -6.28 3.62
C HIS A 285 -7.71 -4.99 3.73
N ASN A 286 -8.33 -3.81 3.61
CA ASN A 286 -7.64 -2.52 3.80
C ASN A 286 -7.70 -2.10 5.28
N VAL A 287 -7.05 -2.85 6.17
CA VAL A 287 -7.02 -2.58 7.62
C VAL A 287 -6.58 -1.16 7.93
N GLN A 288 -5.64 -0.63 7.17
CA GLN A 288 -5.11 0.73 7.29
C GLN A 288 -6.15 1.83 7.03
N GLU A 289 -7.27 1.49 6.38
CA GLU A 289 -8.39 2.39 6.11
C GLU A 289 -9.58 2.08 7.03
N THR A 290 -9.88 0.80 7.27
CA THR A 290 -11.08 0.39 8.03
C THR A 290 -10.88 0.21 9.53
N ALA A 291 -9.66 -0.04 9.98
CA ALA A 291 -9.30 -0.09 11.41
C ALA A 291 -7.96 0.62 11.71
N PRO A 292 -7.78 1.88 11.27
CA PRO A 292 -6.51 2.61 11.36
C PRO A 292 -6.02 2.78 12.81
N ALA A 293 -6.94 2.99 13.76
CA ALA A 293 -6.58 3.16 15.17
C ALA A 293 -6.05 1.86 15.81
N GLU A 294 -6.63 0.71 15.46
CA GLU A 294 -6.16 -0.59 15.94
C GLU A 294 -4.78 -0.91 15.35
N LEU A 295 -4.59 -0.66 14.05
CA LEU A 295 -3.29 -0.84 13.40
C LEU A 295 -2.23 0.10 13.99
N ALA A 296 -2.55 1.38 14.20
CA ALA A 296 -1.64 2.34 14.84
C ALA A 296 -1.25 1.92 16.27
N SER A 297 -2.19 1.33 17.03
CA SER A 297 -1.91 0.79 18.37
C SER A 297 -0.93 -0.39 18.33
N LEU A 298 -1.09 -1.30 17.36
CA LEU A 298 -0.15 -2.41 17.15
C LEU A 298 1.25 -1.90 16.79
N ILE A 299 1.34 -0.92 15.88
CA ILE A 299 2.61 -0.29 15.50
C ILE A 299 3.26 0.38 16.72
N SER A 300 2.49 1.15 17.50
CA SER A 300 2.98 1.82 18.71
C SER A 300 3.50 0.83 19.76
N SER A 301 2.81 -0.31 19.91
CA SER A 301 3.23 -1.37 20.84
C SER A 301 4.56 -2.01 20.41
N SER A 302 4.76 -2.23 19.11
CA SER A 302 6.04 -2.74 18.58
C SER A 302 7.18 -1.75 18.81
N LEU A 303 6.96 -0.44 18.59
CA LEU A 303 7.96 0.61 18.89
C LEU A 303 8.34 0.62 20.38
N ALA A 304 7.35 0.67 21.28
CA ALA A 304 7.57 0.74 22.72
C ALA A 304 8.32 -0.47 23.28
N SER A 305 8.05 -1.67 22.76
CA SER A 305 8.72 -2.91 23.20
C SER A 305 10.23 -2.94 22.94
N ARG A 306 10.74 -1.99 22.15
CA ARG A 306 12.15 -1.92 21.71
C ARG A 306 12.92 -0.76 22.33
N GLY A 307 12.30 0.01 23.22
CA GLY A 307 12.92 1.23 23.76
C GLY A 307 13.19 2.29 22.69
N MET A 308 12.40 2.25 21.60
CA MET A 308 12.42 3.19 20.50
C MET A 308 11.34 4.26 20.69
#